data_AF-A0A4Q4X879-F1
#
_entry.id   AF-A0A4Q4X879-F1
#
_cell.length_a   1.000
_cell.length_b   1.000
_cell.length_c   1.000
_cell.angle_alpha   90.00
_cell.angle_beta   90.00
_cell.angle_gamma   90.00
#
_symmetry.space_group_name_H-M   'P 1'
#
loop_
_entity.id
_entity.type
_entity.pdbx_description
1 polymer ?
#
loop_
_entity_poly.entity_id
_entity_poly.type
_entity_poly.pdbx_seq_one_letter_code
_entity_poly.pdbx_strand_id
1 'polypeptide(L)'
;MDVDNKDVEAAEQQLKGMTHSEQHYFNSYNHHGIHEEMLKDEVRTKSYMNAIVQNRHLFKDKIVLDVGCGTGILSMFAVKAGAKHVVGVDMSTIVFKAREIVKVNGMADKITLIQGKMEEIEMPFPKVDIIISEWMGYFLLYESMLDTVLYARDKYLNKDGLIFPDKATIFMCGIEDGEYKDEKIGFWDNVYGFNYTPLKETALAEPLVDTVEVKAAVTDPTAVLTLDLYTCTTADLAFSVPFRLTARRDDFVHALVAWFDIDFTACHKPIRFSTGPHTKYTHWKQTVFYLNEVLTVQQGEEIGCTLVVKPNDKNRRDLDIKIEYLLDTQDSLRQAQGTCLYKMC
;
A
#
# COMPACT_ATOMS: atom_id res chain seq x y z
N MET A 1 -5.05 -3.91 36.55
CA MET A 1 -5.76 -4.79 35.62
C MET A 1 -7.15 -4.27 35.25
N ASP A 2 -7.71 -3.26 35.95
CA ASP A 2 -9.08 -2.77 35.66
C ASP A 2 -9.21 -1.51 34.78
N VAL A 3 -8.13 -0.76 34.53
CA VAL A 3 -8.20 0.48 33.73
C VAL A 3 -8.24 0.16 32.24
N ASP A 4 -7.37 -0.76 31.77
CA ASP A 4 -7.31 -1.12 30.35
C ASP A 4 -8.59 -1.81 29.84
N ASN A 5 -9.30 -2.59 30.68
CA ASN A 5 -10.56 -3.23 30.25
C ASN A 5 -11.68 -2.21 29.97
N LYS A 6 -11.78 -1.14 30.77
CA LYS A 6 -12.77 -0.08 30.52
C LYS A 6 -12.41 0.74 29.28
N ASP A 7 -11.13 0.99 29.06
CA ASP A 7 -10.67 1.70 27.87
C ASP A 7 -10.89 0.86 26.60
N VAL A 8 -10.70 -0.47 26.66
CA VAL A 8 -11.04 -1.40 25.58
C VAL A 8 -12.55 -1.42 25.30
N GLU A 9 -13.40 -1.48 26.32
CA GLU A 9 -14.85 -1.42 26.12
C GLU A 9 -15.30 -0.09 25.49
N ALA A 10 -14.71 1.03 25.92
CA ALA A 10 -15.00 2.35 25.35
C ALA A 10 -14.53 2.45 23.88
N ALA A 11 -13.35 1.92 23.58
CA ALA A 11 -12.81 1.81 22.23
C ALA A 11 -13.72 1.01 21.29
N GLU A 12 -14.18 -0.15 21.73
CA GLU A 12 -15.10 -1.00 20.97
C GLU A 12 -16.46 -0.32 20.75
N GLN A 13 -16.94 0.47 21.72
CA GLN A 13 -18.15 1.28 21.55
C GLN A 13 -17.94 2.39 20.52
N GLN A 14 -16.79 3.07 20.53
CA GLN A 14 -16.46 4.08 19.54
C GLN A 14 -16.41 3.48 18.13
N LEU A 15 -15.79 2.30 17.97
CA LEU A 15 -15.77 1.54 16.72
C LEU A 15 -17.19 1.23 16.22
N LYS A 16 -18.08 0.73 17.09
CA LYS A 16 -19.50 0.44 16.73
C LYS A 16 -20.27 1.66 16.23
N GLY A 17 -19.85 2.87 16.58
CA GLY A 17 -20.46 4.13 16.11
C GLY A 17 -20.03 4.57 14.71
N MET A 18 -19.01 3.93 14.11
CA MET A 18 -18.46 4.29 12.80
C MET A 18 -19.29 3.71 11.65
N THR A 19 -19.00 4.15 10.43
CA THR A 19 -19.58 3.53 9.23
C THR A 19 -19.18 2.05 9.12
N HIS A 20 -19.97 1.23 8.43
CA HIS A 20 -19.68 -0.20 8.30
C HIS A 20 -18.31 -0.48 7.66
N SER A 21 -17.90 0.34 6.69
CA SER A 21 -16.58 0.21 6.04
C SER A 21 -15.43 0.57 6.99
N GLU A 22 -15.57 1.61 7.79
CA GLU A 22 -14.58 1.96 8.83
C GLU A 22 -14.49 0.88 9.91
N GLN A 23 -15.63 0.34 10.35
CA GLN A 23 -15.65 -0.77 11.30
C GLN A 23 -14.90 -1.98 10.74
N HIS A 24 -15.18 -2.38 9.50
CA HIS A 24 -14.51 -3.51 8.87
C HIS A 24 -12.99 -3.29 8.77
N TYR A 25 -12.57 -2.12 8.30
CA TYR A 25 -11.16 -1.74 8.21
C TYR A 25 -10.47 -1.77 9.58
N PHE A 26 -10.96 -1.03 10.58
CA PHE A 26 -10.25 -0.99 11.87
C PHE A 26 -10.31 -2.31 12.64
N ASN A 27 -11.38 -3.10 12.46
CA ASN A 27 -11.47 -4.42 13.08
C ASN A 27 -10.51 -5.43 12.47
N SER A 28 -10.19 -5.34 11.18
CA SER A 28 -9.18 -6.24 10.57
C SER A 28 -7.83 -6.08 11.27
N TYR A 29 -7.48 -4.86 11.66
CA TYR A 29 -6.26 -4.52 12.40
C TYR A 29 -6.29 -4.86 13.89
N ASN A 30 -7.42 -5.28 14.47
CA ASN A 30 -7.45 -5.72 15.88
C ASN A 30 -6.84 -7.11 16.08
N HIS A 31 -6.75 -7.92 15.02
CA HIS A 31 -6.32 -9.31 15.10
C HIS A 31 -4.80 -9.46 15.06
N HIS A 32 -4.21 -10.26 15.95
CA HIS A 32 -2.76 -10.47 15.99
C HIS A 32 -2.17 -11.04 14.69
N GLY A 33 -2.95 -11.81 13.91
CA GLY A 33 -2.50 -12.44 12.67
C GLY A 33 -1.99 -11.45 11.62
N ILE A 34 -2.68 -10.32 11.43
CA ILE A 34 -2.25 -9.28 10.47
C ILE A 34 -0.94 -8.62 10.93
N HIS A 35 -0.81 -8.38 12.24
CA HIS A 35 0.43 -7.83 12.81
C HIS A 35 1.59 -8.82 12.72
N GLU A 36 1.33 -10.12 12.89
CA GLU A 36 2.33 -11.16 12.72
C GLU A 36 2.86 -11.21 11.28
N GLU A 37 1.96 -11.14 10.28
CA GLU A 37 2.33 -11.05 8.86
C GLU A 37 3.18 -9.80 8.59
N MET A 38 2.72 -8.62 9.02
CA MET A 38 3.45 -7.36 8.88
C MET A 38 4.83 -7.38 9.55
N LEU A 39 4.95 -7.98 10.73
CA LEU A 39 6.21 -8.07 11.47
C LEU A 39 7.17 -9.10 10.88
N LYS A 40 6.66 -10.20 10.30
CA LYS A 40 7.46 -11.22 9.61
C LYS A 40 7.94 -10.78 8.24
N ASP A 41 7.31 -9.77 7.63
CA ASP A 41 7.85 -9.09 6.46
C ASP A 41 9.16 -8.35 6.83
N GLU A 42 10.28 -9.05 6.65
CA GLU A 42 11.60 -8.52 6.94
C GLU A 42 12.00 -7.38 6.01
N VAL A 43 11.55 -7.40 4.74
CA VAL A 43 11.89 -6.35 3.78
C VAL A 43 11.27 -5.04 4.25
N ARG A 44 9.98 -5.05 4.58
CA ARG A 44 9.28 -3.92 5.19
C ARG A 44 9.96 -3.49 6.49
N THR A 45 9.95 -4.37 7.49
CA THR A 45 10.33 -4.01 8.87
C THR A 45 11.80 -3.60 8.98
N LYS A 46 12.72 -4.28 8.28
CA LYS A 46 14.15 -3.92 8.30
C LYS A 46 14.41 -2.64 7.52
N SER A 47 13.66 -2.33 6.46
CA SER A 47 13.84 -1.06 5.73
C SER A 47 13.54 0.14 6.62
N TYR A 48 12.41 0.13 7.34
CA TYR A 48 12.11 1.16 8.34
C TYR A 48 13.14 1.18 9.48
N MET A 49 13.48 0.01 10.04
CA MET A 49 14.49 -0.07 11.11
C MET A 49 15.81 0.54 10.65
N ASN A 50 16.25 0.25 9.43
CA ASN A 50 17.50 0.78 8.89
C ASN A 50 17.40 2.29 8.64
N ALA A 51 16.29 2.76 8.04
CA ALA A 51 16.05 4.18 7.79
C ALA A 51 16.10 5.00 9.08
N ILE A 52 15.59 4.43 10.18
CA ILE A 52 15.54 5.10 11.48
C ILE A 52 16.85 4.92 12.25
N VAL A 53 17.25 3.67 12.52
CA VAL A 53 18.36 3.33 13.44
C VAL A 53 19.73 3.60 12.83
N GLN A 54 19.91 3.53 11.51
CA GLN A 54 21.19 3.90 10.88
C GLN A 54 21.34 5.41 10.69
N ASN A 55 20.25 6.18 10.78
CA ASN A 55 20.26 7.64 10.63
C ASN A 55 19.94 8.34 11.96
N ARG A 56 20.51 7.85 13.07
CA ARG A 56 20.32 8.39 14.44
C ARG A 56 20.49 9.91 14.55
N HIS A 57 21.37 10.48 13.75
CA HIS A 57 21.63 11.92 13.72
C HIS A 57 20.40 12.75 13.29
N LEU A 58 19.47 12.16 12.53
CA LEU A 58 18.19 12.78 12.17
C LEU A 58 17.17 12.73 13.32
N PHE A 59 17.16 11.62 14.06
CA PHE A 59 16.16 11.35 15.12
C PHE A 59 16.57 11.86 16.51
N LYS A 60 17.86 12.07 16.76
CA LYS A 60 18.35 12.45 18.08
C LYS A 60 17.68 13.73 18.57
N ASP A 61 17.13 13.66 19.79
CA ASP A 61 16.47 14.78 20.49
C ASP A 61 15.22 15.34 19.77
N LYS A 62 14.65 14.60 18.80
CA LYS A 62 13.46 14.98 18.03
C LYS A 62 12.14 14.48 18.63
N ILE A 63 11.06 15.19 18.33
CA ILE A 63 9.69 14.73 18.55
C ILE A 63 9.19 14.03 17.28
N VAL A 64 8.77 12.77 17.42
CA VAL A 64 8.36 11.92 16.30
C VAL A 64 6.87 11.57 16.42
N LEU A 65 6.14 11.62 15.31
CA LEU A 65 4.78 11.12 15.19
C LEU A 65 4.79 9.82 14.39
N ASP A 66 4.21 8.76 14.94
CA ASP A 66 3.99 7.46 14.30
C ASP A 66 2.50 7.31 13.96
N VAL A 67 2.16 7.50 12.68
CA VAL A 67 0.77 7.50 12.18
C VAL A 67 0.38 6.07 11.77
N GLY A 68 -0.61 5.50 12.46
CA GLY A 68 -0.95 4.07 12.36
C GLY A 68 0.10 3.20 13.04
N CYS A 69 0.37 3.48 14.32
CA CYS A 69 1.51 2.88 15.02
C CYS A 69 1.37 1.36 15.25
N GLY A 70 0.16 0.79 15.15
CA GLY A 70 -0.12 -0.62 15.36
C GLY A 70 0.45 -1.14 16.67
N THR A 71 1.40 -2.08 16.58
CA THR A 71 2.09 -2.66 17.73
C THR A 71 3.17 -1.77 18.35
N GLY A 72 3.42 -0.59 17.79
CA GLY A 72 4.42 0.38 18.26
C GLY A 72 5.85 0.07 17.82
N ILE A 73 6.06 -0.84 16.87
CA ILE A 73 7.41 -1.26 16.45
C ILE A 73 8.25 -0.10 15.87
N LEU A 74 7.65 0.76 15.03
CA LEU A 74 8.34 1.90 14.44
C LEU A 74 8.65 2.97 15.49
N SER A 75 7.70 3.22 16.40
CA SER A 75 7.91 4.05 17.59
C SER A 75 9.11 3.59 18.42
N MET A 76 9.24 2.29 18.68
CA MET A 76 10.38 1.73 19.43
C MET A 76 11.71 1.89 18.65
N PHE A 77 11.71 1.78 17.32
CA PHE A 77 12.89 2.08 16.51
C PHE A 77 13.30 3.55 16.62
N ALA A 78 12.34 4.49 16.62
CA ALA A 78 12.62 5.92 16.77
C ALA A 78 13.25 6.24 18.15
N VAL A 79 12.74 5.65 19.23
CA VAL A 79 13.36 5.77 20.57
C VAL A 79 14.78 5.20 20.57
N LYS A 80 14.99 4.02 19.97
CA LYS A 80 16.32 3.40 19.85
C LYS A 80 17.30 4.26 19.04
N ALA A 81 16.80 4.99 18.04
CA ALA A 81 17.61 5.94 17.27
C ALA A 81 17.98 7.19 18.07
N GLY A 82 17.22 7.54 19.12
CA GLY A 82 17.51 8.64 20.03
C GLY A 82 16.44 9.73 20.06
N ALA A 83 15.23 9.46 19.57
CA ALA A 83 14.09 10.38 19.69
C ALA A 83 13.90 10.83 21.14
N LYS A 84 13.60 12.13 21.31
CA LYS A 84 13.27 12.71 22.61
C LYS A 84 11.94 12.17 23.11
N HIS A 85 10.96 12.13 22.22
CA HIS A 85 9.63 11.60 22.48
C HIS A 85 9.00 11.09 21.19
N VAL A 86 8.18 10.06 21.30
CA VAL A 86 7.37 9.54 20.19
C VAL A 86 5.90 9.56 20.59
N VAL A 87 5.05 10.06 19.70
CA VAL A 87 3.60 9.94 19.81
C VAL A 87 3.15 8.94 18.76
N GLY A 88 2.63 7.79 19.17
CA GLY A 88 2.02 6.82 18.27
C GLY A 88 0.51 6.96 18.30
N VAL A 89 -0.11 7.03 17.13
CA VAL A 89 -1.57 7.18 16.99
C VAL A 89 -2.09 6.03 16.15
N ASP A 90 -3.10 5.32 16.65
CA ASP A 90 -3.78 4.27 15.89
C ASP A 90 -5.21 4.13 16.40
N MET A 91 -6.16 3.83 15.53
CA MET A 91 -7.56 3.68 15.90
C MET A 91 -7.87 2.30 16.48
N SER A 92 -7.12 1.28 16.06
CA SER A 92 -7.32 -0.12 16.46
C SER A 92 -7.09 -0.33 17.96
N THR A 93 -7.79 -1.31 18.53
CA THR A 93 -7.59 -1.74 19.92
C THR A 93 -6.21 -2.38 20.14
N ILE A 94 -5.44 -2.66 19.09
CA ILE A 94 -4.05 -3.12 19.21
C ILE A 94 -3.18 -2.16 20.02
N VAL A 95 -3.53 -0.87 20.08
CA VAL A 95 -2.85 0.16 20.88
C VAL A 95 -2.71 -0.25 22.36
N PHE A 96 -3.72 -0.92 22.93
CA PHE A 96 -3.64 -1.38 24.31
C PHE A 96 -2.53 -2.42 24.49
N LYS A 97 -2.39 -3.34 23.53
CA LYS A 97 -1.29 -4.30 23.52
C LYS A 97 0.06 -3.61 23.24
N ALA A 98 0.09 -2.62 22.37
CA ALA A 98 1.28 -1.82 22.10
C ALA A 98 1.78 -1.09 23.37
N ARG A 99 0.89 -0.60 24.24
CA ARG A 99 1.26 -0.02 25.55
C ARG A 99 1.95 -1.05 26.45
N GLU A 100 1.44 -2.27 26.51
CA GLU A 100 2.10 -3.38 27.23
C GLU A 100 3.49 -3.67 26.65
N ILE A 101 3.60 -3.78 25.31
CA ILE A 101 4.85 -4.05 24.60
C ILE A 101 5.89 -2.96 24.89
N VAL A 102 5.51 -1.69 24.76
CA VAL A 102 6.38 -0.54 25.05
C VAL A 102 6.84 -0.56 26.51
N LYS A 103 5.95 -0.89 27.45
CA LYS A 103 6.25 -0.96 28.87
C LYS A 103 7.25 -2.07 29.20
N VAL A 104 7.06 -3.28 28.67
CA VAL A 104 7.98 -4.41 28.94
C VAL A 104 9.35 -4.18 28.31
N ASN A 105 9.45 -3.37 27.27
CA ASN A 105 10.71 -2.95 26.65
C ASN A 105 11.33 -1.69 27.31
N GLY A 106 10.75 -1.18 28.40
CA GLY A 106 11.32 -0.08 29.18
C GLY A 106 11.32 1.27 28.44
N MET A 107 10.36 1.51 27.55
CA MET A 107 10.26 2.75 26.75
C MET A 107 9.01 3.59 27.04
N ALA A 108 8.27 3.26 28.10
CA ALA A 108 6.99 3.91 28.43
C ALA A 108 7.11 5.41 28.78
N ASP A 109 8.28 5.87 29.22
CA ASP A 109 8.56 7.28 29.50
C ASP A 109 8.78 8.12 28.22
N LYS A 110 9.06 7.47 27.09
CA LYS A 110 9.40 8.13 25.83
C LYS A 110 8.38 7.94 24.71
N ILE A 111 7.41 7.05 24.90
CA ILE A 111 6.39 6.74 23.89
C ILE A 111 5.00 6.95 24.50
N THR A 112 4.25 7.88 23.92
CA THR A 112 2.84 8.10 24.24
C THR A 112 1.98 7.50 23.14
N LEU A 113 1.15 6.51 23.48
CA LEU A 113 0.26 5.84 22.53
C LEU A 113 -1.18 6.29 22.72
N ILE A 114 -1.74 6.93 21.71
CA ILE A 114 -3.09 7.49 21.69
C ILE A 114 -3.93 6.62 20.78
N GLN A 115 -5.04 6.12 21.33
CA GLN A 115 -6.01 5.41 20.52
C GLN A 115 -7.01 6.43 19.93
N GLY A 116 -7.19 6.42 18.62
CA GLY A 116 -8.14 7.30 17.93
C GLY A 116 -7.76 7.57 16.49
N LYS A 117 -8.65 8.26 15.76
CA LYS A 117 -8.35 8.77 14.41
C LYS A 117 -7.44 9.99 14.52
N MET A 118 -6.41 10.06 13.67
CA MET A 118 -5.47 11.18 13.65
C MET A 118 -6.15 12.54 13.50
N GLU A 119 -7.27 12.56 12.78
CA GLU A 119 -8.08 13.74 12.49
C GLU A 119 -8.91 14.23 13.69
N GLU A 120 -9.16 13.35 14.66
CA GLU A 120 -10.05 13.58 15.80
C GLU A 120 -9.30 13.75 17.13
N ILE A 121 -8.05 13.31 17.22
CA ILE A 121 -7.27 13.37 18.47
C ILE A 121 -6.67 14.76 18.74
N GLU A 122 -6.48 15.04 20.04
CA GLU A 122 -5.66 16.16 20.49
C GLU A 122 -4.20 15.69 20.65
N MET A 123 -3.29 16.34 19.91
CA MET A 123 -1.87 16.02 19.96
C MET A 123 -1.22 16.65 21.19
N PRO A 124 -0.40 15.90 21.96
CA PRO A 124 0.29 16.44 23.14
C PRO A 124 1.40 17.43 22.79
N PHE A 125 1.82 17.46 21.52
CA PHE A 125 2.74 18.44 20.97
C PHE A 125 2.06 19.18 19.81
N PRO A 126 2.16 20.52 19.72
CA PRO A 126 1.52 21.28 18.65
C PRO A 126 2.14 20.99 17.28
N LYS A 127 3.43 20.65 17.26
CA LYS A 127 4.21 20.31 16.08
C LYS A 127 5.19 19.18 16.37
N VAL A 128 5.56 18.44 15.33
CA VAL A 128 6.54 17.35 15.35
C VAL A 128 7.64 17.58 14.33
N ASP A 129 8.81 17.01 14.59
CA ASP A 129 9.98 17.14 13.72
C ASP A 129 10.00 16.07 12.63
N ILE A 130 9.46 14.89 12.92
CA ILE A 130 9.47 13.73 12.01
C ILE A 130 8.11 13.05 12.06
N ILE A 131 7.57 12.70 10.90
CA ILE A 131 6.48 11.73 10.76
C ILE A 131 7.07 10.43 10.25
N ILE A 132 6.77 9.33 10.93
CA ILE A 132 6.98 7.97 10.46
C ILE A 132 5.61 7.34 10.26
N SER A 133 5.41 6.61 9.18
CA SER A 133 4.17 5.89 8.95
C SER A 133 4.39 4.76 7.97
N GLU A 134 3.75 3.62 8.26
CA GLU A 134 3.56 2.57 7.29
C GLU A 134 2.11 2.63 6.86
N TRP A 135 1.89 3.24 5.69
CA TRP A 135 0.58 3.64 5.17
C TRP A 135 0.22 2.92 3.88
N MET A 136 1.13 2.09 3.36
CA MET A 136 1.02 1.56 2.02
C MET A 136 0.03 0.39 2.00
N GLY A 137 -1.00 0.48 1.17
CA GLY A 137 -1.91 -0.62 0.90
C GLY A 137 -1.47 -1.48 -0.29
N TYR A 138 -2.27 -2.49 -0.62
CA TYR A 138 -2.18 -3.14 -1.93
C TYR A 138 -2.31 -2.09 -3.04
N PHE A 139 -1.63 -2.32 -4.18
CA PHE A 139 -1.55 -1.34 -5.25
C PHE A 139 -1.16 0.09 -4.77
N LEU A 140 -0.35 0.16 -3.69
CA LEU A 140 0.09 1.35 -2.96
C LEU A 140 -1.02 2.14 -2.23
N LEU A 141 -2.15 2.39 -2.88
CA LEU A 141 -3.18 3.34 -2.44
C LEU A 141 -4.45 2.69 -1.88
N TYR A 142 -4.56 1.36 -1.90
CA TYR A 142 -5.72 0.68 -1.30
C TYR A 142 -5.81 1.00 0.20
N GLU A 143 -7.03 1.01 0.73
CA GLU A 143 -7.39 1.40 2.10
C GLU A 143 -7.23 2.89 2.46
N SER A 144 -6.64 3.71 1.58
CA SER A 144 -6.62 5.18 1.65
C SER A 144 -5.99 5.77 2.93
N MET A 145 -4.97 5.10 3.50
CA MET A 145 -4.28 5.61 4.70
C MET A 145 -3.34 6.79 4.42
N LEU A 146 -2.91 6.98 3.15
CA LEU A 146 -2.09 8.13 2.76
C LEU A 146 -2.80 9.47 3.07
N ASP A 147 -4.13 9.55 2.92
CA ASP A 147 -4.94 10.73 3.30
C ASP A 147 -4.64 11.19 4.73
N THR A 148 -4.55 10.25 5.66
CA THR A 148 -4.26 10.50 7.08
C THR A 148 -2.82 10.96 7.31
N VAL A 149 -1.86 10.44 6.55
CA VAL A 149 -0.46 10.89 6.61
C VAL A 149 -0.34 12.33 6.08
N LEU A 150 -1.02 12.66 4.98
CA LEU A 150 -1.03 14.02 4.42
C LEU A 150 -1.70 15.01 5.39
N TYR A 151 -2.79 14.61 6.04
CA TYR A 151 -3.39 15.40 7.12
C TYR A 151 -2.40 15.68 8.25
N ALA A 152 -1.69 14.63 8.71
CA ALA A 152 -0.72 14.76 9.77
C ALA A 152 0.46 15.67 9.38
N ARG A 153 0.94 15.57 8.14
CA ARG A 153 1.95 16.45 7.56
C ARG A 153 1.51 17.91 7.63
N ASP A 154 0.36 18.22 7.03
CA ASP A 154 -0.11 19.60 6.88
C ASP A 154 -0.39 20.25 8.23
N LYS A 155 -0.94 19.48 9.18
CA LYS A 155 -1.33 19.99 10.50
C LYS A 155 -0.17 20.01 11.48
N TYR A 156 0.61 18.94 11.58
CA TYR A 156 1.55 18.73 12.70
C TYR A 156 3.02 18.78 12.32
N LEU A 157 3.41 18.63 11.04
CA LEU A 157 4.83 18.67 10.69
C LEU A 157 5.38 20.11 10.76
N ASN A 158 6.62 20.25 11.23
CA ASN A 158 7.40 21.48 11.13
C ASN A 158 7.77 21.77 9.66
N LYS A 159 8.03 23.04 9.31
CA LYS A 159 8.33 23.48 7.93
C LYS A 159 9.50 22.74 7.26
N ASP A 160 10.47 22.29 8.06
CA ASP A 160 11.64 21.52 7.62
C ASP A 160 11.65 20.11 8.26
N GLY A 161 10.47 19.62 8.64
CA GLY A 161 10.32 18.29 9.21
C GLY A 161 10.48 17.19 8.14
N LEU A 162 10.74 15.97 8.60
CA LEU A 162 11.00 14.83 7.72
C LEU A 162 9.83 13.85 7.72
N ILE A 163 9.64 13.13 6.60
CA ILE A 163 8.64 12.07 6.46
C ILE A 163 9.37 10.76 6.12
N PHE A 164 8.99 9.67 6.77
CA PHE A 164 9.58 8.35 6.56
C PHE A 164 8.48 7.31 6.29
N PRO A 165 8.41 6.74 5.07
CA PRO A 165 9.13 7.14 3.85
C PRO A 165 8.61 8.47 3.29
N ASP A 166 9.35 9.08 2.36
CA ASP A 166 8.98 10.36 1.75
C ASP A 166 8.66 10.28 0.25
N LYS A 167 8.93 9.14 -0.39
CA LYS A 167 8.65 8.96 -1.80
C LYS A 167 8.19 7.54 -2.11
N ALA A 168 7.16 7.44 -2.94
CA ALA A 168 6.61 6.18 -3.42
C ALA A 168 6.40 6.22 -4.94
N THR A 169 6.68 5.12 -5.63
CA THR A 169 6.53 5.02 -7.09
C THR A 169 5.78 3.76 -7.47
N ILE A 170 4.67 3.88 -8.20
CA ILE A 170 3.96 2.74 -8.81
C ILE A 170 4.66 2.39 -10.11
N PHE A 171 4.92 1.10 -10.30
CA PHE A 171 5.43 0.52 -11.53
C PHE A 171 4.44 -0.47 -12.10
N MET A 172 4.43 -0.61 -13.43
CA MET A 172 3.64 -1.63 -14.13
C MET A 172 4.43 -2.31 -15.24
N CYS A 173 4.09 -3.57 -15.54
CA CYS A 173 4.51 -4.25 -16.76
C CYS A 173 3.45 -5.25 -17.24
N GLY A 174 3.53 -5.66 -18.51
CA GLY A 174 2.72 -6.75 -19.06
C GLY A 174 3.31 -8.11 -18.74
N ILE A 175 2.45 -9.07 -18.42
CA ILE A 175 2.84 -10.44 -18.06
C ILE A 175 2.16 -11.50 -18.92
N GLU A 176 2.89 -12.58 -19.15
CA GLU A 176 2.37 -13.87 -19.58
C GLU A 176 1.85 -14.59 -18.33
N ASP A 177 0.61 -15.06 -18.35
CA ASP A 177 -0.04 -15.68 -17.20
C ASP A 177 -1.18 -16.63 -17.62
N GLY A 178 -1.04 -17.26 -18.79
CA GLY A 178 -2.13 -18.00 -19.44
C GLY A 178 -2.62 -19.19 -18.61
N GLU A 179 -1.71 -20.00 -18.08
CA GLU A 179 -2.06 -21.16 -17.25
C GLU A 179 -2.82 -20.76 -15.97
N TYR A 180 -2.37 -19.70 -15.29
CA TYR A 180 -3.01 -19.21 -14.07
C TYR A 180 -4.33 -18.48 -14.34
N LYS A 181 -4.41 -17.75 -15.48
CA LYS A 181 -5.67 -17.17 -15.96
C LYS A 181 -6.70 -18.25 -16.23
N ASP A 182 -6.32 -19.35 -16.88
CA ASP A 182 -7.24 -20.45 -17.15
C ASP A 182 -7.70 -21.13 -15.84
N GLU A 183 -6.81 -21.28 -14.86
CA GLU A 183 -7.15 -21.81 -13.54
C GLU A 183 -8.15 -20.91 -12.78
N LYS A 184 -7.92 -19.59 -12.75
CA LYS A 184 -8.71 -18.65 -11.92
C LYS A 184 -9.95 -18.10 -12.63
N ILE A 185 -9.84 -17.85 -13.92
CA ILE A 185 -10.85 -17.19 -14.75
C ILE A 185 -11.53 -18.20 -15.68
N GLY A 186 -10.76 -19.09 -16.31
CA GLY A 186 -11.29 -20.13 -17.20
C GLY A 186 -12.16 -21.18 -16.49
N PHE A 187 -11.90 -21.46 -15.21
CA PHE A 187 -12.70 -22.36 -14.38
C PHE A 187 -14.22 -22.07 -14.45
N TRP A 188 -14.60 -20.80 -14.53
CA TRP A 188 -16.00 -20.37 -14.56
C TRP A 188 -16.73 -20.69 -15.87
N ASP A 189 -16.01 -21.00 -16.95
CA ASP A 189 -16.62 -21.39 -18.21
C ASP A 189 -17.37 -22.74 -18.09
N ASN A 190 -16.86 -23.63 -17.22
CA ASN A 190 -17.44 -24.94 -17.01
C ASN A 190 -17.14 -25.48 -15.60
N VAL A 191 -18.05 -25.20 -14.68
CA VAL A 191 -18.02 -25.71 -13.31
C VAL A 191 -18.79 -27.03 -13.27
N TYR A 192 -18.07 -28.14 -13.43
CA TYR A 192 -18.62 -29.51 -13.39
C TYR A 192 -19.79 -29.77 -14.36
N GLY A 193 -19.72 -29.21 -15.57
CA GLY A 193 -20.75 -29.30 -16.61
C GLY A 193 -21.70 -28.11 -16.67
N PHE A 194 -21.60 -27.16 -15.74
CA PHE A 194 -22.47 -25.99 -15.67
C PHE A 194 -21.74 -24.71 -16.07
N ASN A 195 -22.41 -23.88 -16.87
CA ASN A 195 -21.89 -22.58 -17.28
C ASN A 195 -22.03 -21.56 -16.13
N TYR A 196 -20.91 -21.05 -15.63
CA TYR A 196 -20.82 -20.04 -14.56
C TYR A 196 -20.22 -18.72 -15.07
N THR A 197 -20.26 -18.44 -16.37
CA THR A 197 -19.69 -17.22 -16.96
C THR A 197 -20.15 -15.90 -16.33
N PRO A 198 -21.36 -15.77 -15.73
CA PRO A 198 -21.69 -14.55 -14.99
C PRO A 198 -20.74 -14.25 -13.81
N LEU A 199 -20.12 -15.26 -13.19
CA LEU A 199 -19.07 -15.05 -12.17
C LEU A 199 -17.71 -14.73 -12.78
N LYS A 200 -17.45 -15.16 -14.02
CA LYS A 200 -16.22 -14.82 -14.75
C LYS A 200 -16.09 -13.31 -14.96
N GLU A 201 -17.21 -12.64 -15.27
CA GLU A 201 -17.25 -11.18 -15.41
C GLU A 201 -16.86 -10.47 -14.12
N THR A 202 -17.37 -10.93 -12.97
CA THR A 202 -16.98 -10.42 -11.65
C THR A 202 -15.52 -10.68 -11.35
N ALA A 203 -15.04 -11.91 -11.59
CA ALA A 203 -13.65 -12.30 -11.33
C ALA A 203 -12.64 -11.50 -12.17
N LEU A 204 -12.99 -11.13 -13.41
CA LEU A 204 -12.16 -10.27 -14.26
C LEU A 204 -12.13 -8.80 -13.80
N ALA A 205 -13.18 -8.34 -13.12
CA ALA A 205 -13.28 -6.99 -12.58
C ALA A 205 -12.59 -6.84 -11.21
N GLU A 206 -12.17 -7.92 -10.56
CA GLU A 206 -11.48 -7.90 -9.27
C GLU A 206 -9.97 -8.12 -9.48
N PRO A 207 -9.09 -7.15 -9.16
CA PRO A 207 -7.65 -7.35 -9.25
C PRO A 207 -7.18 -8.42 -8.27
N LEU A 208 -6.28 -9.30 -8.71
CA LEU A 208 -5.72 -10.34 -7.85
C LEU A 208 -4.48 -9.83 -7.14
N VAL A 209 -4.36 -10.09 -5.83
CA VAL A 209 -3.14 -9.83 -5.07
C VAL A 209 -2.36 -11.12 -4.92
N ASP A 210 -1.31 -11.29 -5.73
CA ASP A 210 -0.47 -12.48 -5.67
C ASP A 210 0.99 -12.24 -6.03
N THR A 211 1.84 -13.22 -5.75
CA THR A 211 3.25 -13.18 -6.14
C THR A 211 3.40 -13.61 -7.58
N VAL A 212 3.96 -12.73 -8.40
CA VAL A 212 4.23 -12.98 -9.82
C VAL A 212 5.70 -13.37 -9.99
N GLU A 213 5.96 -14.41 -10.77
CA GLU A 213 7.32 -14.78 -11.09
C GLU A 213 7.96 -13.78 -12.07
N VAL A 214 9.22 -13.42 -11.84
CA VAL A 214 9.97 -12.49 -12.74
C VAL A 214 9.92 -12.92 -14.20
N LYS A 215 9.94 -14.23 -14.46
CA LYS A 215 9.95 -14.80 -15.81
C LYS A 215 8.67 -14.52 -16.59
N ALA A 216 7.55 -14.28 -15.90
CA ALA A 216 6.26 -13.94 -16.48
C ALA A 216 6.28 -12.57 -17.16
N ALA A 217 7.15 -11.66 -16.74
CA ALA A 217 7.19 -10.30 -17.28
C ALA A 217 7.64 -10.28 -18.76
N VAL A 218 6.73 -9.86 -19.64
CA VAL A 218 6.92 -9.76 -21.10
C VAL A 218 7.45 -8.39 -21.48
N THR A 219 7.00 -7.32 -20.81
CA THR A 219 7.42 -5.95 -21.11
C THR A 219 8.44 -5.42 -20.09
N ASP A 220 9.11 -4.33 -20.45
CA ASP A 220 9.88 -3.55 -19.48
C ASP A 220 8.99 -3.01 -18.35
N PRO A 221 9.50 -2.97 -17.10
CA PRO A 221 8.91 -2.18 -16.03
C PRO A 221 8.89 -0.68 -16.37
N THR A 222 7.71 -0.08 -16.25
CA THR A 222 7.53 1.37 -16.45
C THR A 222 7.06 2.01 -15.15
N ALA A 223 7.72 3.09 -14.73
CA ALA A 223 7.23 3.94 -13.65
C ALA A 223 5.99 4.71 -14.13
N VAL A 224 4.87 4.56 -13.43
CA VAL A 224 3.56 5.10 -13.84
C VAL A 224 3.18 6.34 -13.04
N LEU A 225 3.40 6.31 -11.72
CA LEU A 225 3.11 7.43 -10.84
C LEU A 225 4.19 7.53 -9.78
N THR A 226 4.68 8.75 -9.51
CA THR A 226 5.59 9.03 -8.40
C THR A 226 4.94 10.04 -7.48
N LEU A 227 4.83 9.69 -6.19
CA LEU A 227 4.31 10.55 -5.14
C LEU A 227 5.47 11.02 -4.27
N ASP A 228 5.64 12.33 -4.19
CA ASP A 228 6.50 13.00 -3.21
C ASP A 228 5.62 13.44 -2.03
N LEU A 229 5.81 12.82 -0.87
CA LEU A 229 4.98 13.02 0.31
C LEU A 229 5.17 14.41 0.92
N TYR A 230 6.19 15.19 0.54
CA TYR A 230 6.30 16.57 0.97
C TYR A 230 5.35 17.50 0.21
N THR A 231 4.97 17.14 -1.03
CA THR A 231 4.23 18.04 -1.92
C THR A 231 2.88 17.51 -2.39
N CYS A 232 2.68 16.18 -2.43
CA CYS A 232 1.43 15.62 -2.93
C CYS A 232 0.25 15.97 -2.02
N THR A 233 -0.93 16.05 -2.62
CA THR A 233 -2.20 16.36 -1.97
C THR A 233 -3.16 15.19 -2.17
N THR A 234 -4.25 15.16 -1.40
CA THR A 234 -5.30 14.14 -1.59
C THR A 234 -5.95 14.19 -2.98
N ALA A 235 -5.91 15.35 -3.66
CA ALA A 235 -6.38 15.47 -5.04
C ALA A 235 -5.48 14.73 -6.03
N ASP A 236 -4.17 14.61 -5.74
CA ASP A 236 -3.21 13.91 -6.60
C ASP A 236 -3.36 12.37 -6.51
N LEU A 237 -4.10 11.87 -5.52
CA LEU A 237 -4.37 10.44 -5.34
C LEU A 237 -5.51 9.91 -6.23
N ALA A 238 -6.26 10.82 -6.85
CA ALA A 238 -7.21 10.51 -7.93
C ALA A 238 -6.62 11.03 -9.25
N PHE A 239 -6.10 10.13 -10.08
CA PHE A 239 -5.26 10.49 -11.22
C PHE A 239 -5.64 9.75 -12.50
N SER A 240 -5.19 10.30 -13.63
CA SER A 240 -5.28 9.71 -14.96
C SER A 240 -3.95 9.95 -15.68
N VAL A 241 -3.15 8.90 -15.88
CA VAL A 241 -1.79 9.00 -16.41
C VAL A 241 -1.58 8.06 -17.60
N PRO A 242 -1.07 8.57 -18.75
CA PRO A 242 -0.65 7.72 -19.85
C PRO A 242 0.74 7.13 -19.57
N PHE A 243 0.96 5.89 -19.99
CA PHE A 243 2.26 5.23 -19.95
C PHE A 243 2.41 4.26 -21.13
N ARG A 244 3.62 3.75 -21.35
CA ARG A 244 3.94 2.80 -22.43
C ARG A 244 4.68 1.61 -21.87
N LEU A 245 4.41 0.44 -22.45
CA LEU A 245 5.08 -0.82 -22.12
C LEU A 245 5.74 -1.37 -23.37
N THR A 246 7.07 -1.50 -23.35
CA THR A 246 7.83 -2.03 -24.48
C THR A 246 8.04 -3.54 -24.31
N ALA A 247 7.62 -4.33 -25.30
CA ALA A 247 7.78 -5.78 -25.28
C ALA A 247 9.25 -6.18 -25.41
N ARG A 248 9.73 -7.06 -24.53
CA ARG A 248 11.12 -7.53 -24.50
C ARG A 248 11.36 -8.80 -25.29
N ARG A 249 10.27 -9.53 -25.58
CA ARG A 249 10.27 -10.79 -26.29
C ARG A 249 8.92 -10.98 -26.98
N ASP A 250 8.92 -11.84 -28.00
CA ASP A 250 7.70 -12.32 -28.63
C ASP A 250 6.94 -13.19 -27.63
N ASP A 251 5.71 -12.81 -27.27
CA ASP A 251 4.91 -13.51 -26.26
C ASP A 251 3.45 -13.04 -26.26
N PHE A 252 2.68 -13.60 -25.33
CA PHE A 252 1.32 -13.17 -25.01
C PHE A 252 1.27 -12.34 -23.73
N VAL A 253 0.56 -11.21 -23.76
CA VAL A 253 0.26 -10.41 -22.56
C VAL A 253 -1.18 -10.68 -22.15
N HIS A 254 -1.35 -11.37 -21.02
CA HIS A 254 -2.63 -11.78 -20.47
C HIS A 254 -3.17 -10.79 -19.43
N ALA A 255 -2.26 -10.12 -18.73
CA ALA A 255 -2.53 -9.18 -17.66
C ALA A 255 -1.47 -8.09 -17.61
N LEU A 256 -1.79 -6.99 -16.92
CA LEU A 256 -0.79 -6.07 -16.40
C LEU A 256 -0.57 -6.35 -14.92
N VAL A 257 0.68 -6.34 -14.46
CA VAL A 257 1.01 -6.41 -13.04
C VAL A 257 1.49 -5.04 -12.56
N ALA A 258 1.05 -4.64 -11.38
CA ALA A 258 1.51 -3.44 -10.69
C ALA A 258 2.20 -3.78 -9.36
N TRP A 259 3.19 -2.98 -9.03
CA TRP A 259 3.86 -2.99 -7.74
C TRP A 259 4.33 -1.58 -7.40
N PHE A 260 4.98 -1.42 -6.26
CA PHE A 260 5.52 -0.12 -5.86
C PHE A 260 6.90 -0.21 -5.23
N ASP A 261 7.62 0.89 -5.36
CA ASP A 261 8.89 1.14 -4.70
C ASP A 261 8.75 2.27 -3.69
N ILE A 262 9.46 2.14 -2.58
CA ILE A 262 9.48 3.09 -1.47
C ILE A 262 10.90 3.56 -1.25
N ASP A 263 11.09 4.87 -1.20
CA ASP A 263 12.37 5.52 -0.92
C ASP A 263 12.31 6.31 0.40
N PHE A 264 13.42 6.31 1.13
CA PHE A 264 13.67 7.15 2.31
C PHE A 264 14.77 8.16 1.97
N THR A 265 14.41 9.23 1.25
CA THR A 265 15.39 10.10 0.59
C THR A 265 16.21 10.95 1.56
N ALA A 266 15.72 11.19 2.78
CA ALA A 266 16.46 11.87 3.84
C ALA A 266 17.66 11.07 4.41
N CYS A 267 17.76 9.76 4.13
CA CYS A 267 18.81 8.91 4.68
C CYS A 267 20.20 9.23 4.10
N HIS A 268 21.24 9.16 4.92
CA HIS A 268 22.62 9.41 4.48
C HIS A 268 23.10 8.41 3.41
N LYS A 269 22.69 7.15 3.55
CA LYS A 269 22.81 6.13 2.51
C LYS A 269 21.43 5.87 1.92
N PRO A 270 21.29 5.69 0.59
CA PRO A 270 20.01 5.36 -0.01
C PRO A 270 19.42 4.10 0.64
N ILE A 271 18.23 4.25 1.23
CA ILE A 271 17.43 3.15 1.74
C ILE A 271 16.13 3.17 0.96
N ARG A 272 15.84 2.03 0.32
CA ARG A 272 14.63 1.80 -0.44
C ARG A 272 14.27 0.32 -0.42
N PHE A 273 13.01 0.02 -0.68
CA PHE A 273 12.58 -1.34 -0.99
C PHE A 273 11.60 -1.32 -2.15
N SER A 274 11.43 -2.47 -2.80
CA SER A 274 10.48 -2.69 -3.89
C SER A 274 9.62 -3.89 -3.55
N THR A 275 8.34 -3.81 -3.88
CA THR A 275 7.39 -4.94 -3.87
C THR A 275 7.31 -5.62 -5.23
N GLY A 276 8.23 -5.32 -6.15
CA GLY A 276 8.21 -5.90 -7.49
C GLY A 276 8.53 -7.39 -7.53
N PRO A 277 8.14 -8.08 -8.62
CA PRO A 277 8.36 -9.52 -8.75
C PRO A 277 9.86 -9.89 -8.72
N HIS A 278 10.74 -8.94 -9.01
CA HIS A 278 12.20 -9.08 -9.07
C HIS A 278 12.91 -9.00 -7.71
N THR A 279 12.18 -8.73 -6.63
CA THR A 279 12.73 -8.62 -5.27
C THR A 279 12.27 -9.77 -4.38
N LYS A 280 12.72 -9.74 -3.12
CA LYS A 280 12.26 -10.68 -2.10
C LYS A 280 10.79 -10.42 -1.80
N TYR A 281 10.09 -11.48 -1.42
CA TYR A 281 8.71 -11.44 -0.95
C TYR A 281 8.47 -10.32 0.06
N THR A 282 7.36 -9.62 -0.13
CA THR A 282 6.73 -8.70 0.82
C THR A 282 5.25 -9.10 0.95
N HIS A 283 4.61 -8.76 2.06
CA HIS A 283 3.21 -9.13 2.29
C HIS A 283 2.24 -8.47 1.29
N TRP A 284 2.62 -7.32 0.72
CA TRP A 284 1.85 -6.67 -0.36
C TRP A 284 1.79 -7.45 -1.66
N LYS A 285 2.76 -8.34 -1.89
CA LYS A 285 2.95 -9.04 -3.16
C LYS A 285 2.87 -8.06 -4.35
N GLN A 286 2.14 -8.42 -5.41
CA GLN A 286 1.84 -7.57 -6.55
C GLN A 286 0.34 -7.59 -6.83
N THR A 287 -0.15 -6.62 -7.61
CA THR A 287 -1.55 -6.55 -8.04
C THR A 287 -1.65 -6.86 -9.53
N VAL A 288 -2.43 -7.89 -9.89
CA VAL A 288 -2.62 -8.37 -11.25
C VAL A 288 -3.97 -7.91 -11.81
N PHE A 289 -3.93 -7.31 -12.99
CA PHE A 289 -5.07 -6.79 -13.75
C PHE A 289 -5.23 -7.56 -15.06
N TYR A 290 -6.09 -8.57 -15.07
CA TYR A 290 -6.34 -9.37 -16.27
C TYR A 290 -7.03 -8.56 -17.37
N LEU A 291 -6.47 -8.61 -18.57
CA LEU A 291 -7.07 -7.99 -19.74
C LEU A 291 -8.21 -8.84 -20.30
N ASN A 292 -9.22 -8.17 -20.86
CA ASN A 292 -10.33 -8.83 -21.56
C ASN A 292 -9.85 -9.61 -22.78
N GLU A 293 -8.90 -9.03 -23.52
CA GLU A 293 -8.27 -9.66 -24.70
C GLU A 293 -6.80 -9.94 -24.41
N VAL A 294 -6.30 -11.06 -24.93
CA VAL A 294 -4.89 -11.42 -24.85
C VAL A 294 -4.16 -10.71 -25.97
N LEU A 295 -3.12 -9.96 -25.63
CA LEU A 295 -2.33 -9.22 -26.61
C LEU A 295 -1.20 -10.10 -27.14
N THR A 296 -1.04 -10.19 -28.45
CA THR A 296 0.07 -10.93 -29.08
C THR A 296 1.14 -9.94 -29.53
N VAL A 297 2.24 -9.87 -28.77
CA VAL A 297 3.29 -8.87 -28.96
C VAL A 297 4.55 -9.47 -29.57
N GLN A 298 5.28 -8.65 -30.32
CA GLN A 298 6.64 -8.94 -30.77
C GLN A 298 7.64 -8.03 -30.08
N GLN A 299 8.88 -8.50 -29.95
CA GLN A 299 9.97 -7.73 -29.34
C GLN A 299 10.10 -6.34 -29.97
N GLY A 300 10.14 -5.32 -29.13
CA GLY A 300 10.26 -3.91 -29.52
C GLY A 300 8.94 -3.21 -29.83
N GLU A 301 7.82 -3.94 -29.90
CA GLU A 301 6.49 -3.31 -29.99
C GLU A 301 6.10 -2.64 -28.66
N GLU A 302 5.23 -1.64 -28.74
CA GLU A 302 4.75 -0.90 -27.58
C GLU A 302 3.25 -1.06 -27.38
N ILE A 303 2.85 -1.27 -26.13
CA ILE A 303 1.46 -1.14 -25.70
C ILE A 303 1.31 0.25 -25.09
N GLY A 304 0.49 1.10 -25.70
CA GLY A 304 0.08 2.37 -25.13
C GLY A 304 -1.02 2.14 -24.09
N CYS A 305 -0.87 2.71 -22.90
CA CYS A 305 -1.82 2.53 -21.81
C CYS A 305 -2.22 3.87 -21.18
N THR A 306 -3.42 3.92 -20.60
CA THR A 306 -3.85 4.98 -19.67
C THR A 306 -4.36 4.33 -18.39
N LEU A 307 -3.76 4.67 -17.25
CA LEU A 307 -4.23 4.25 -15.93
C LEU A 307 -5.04 5.39 -15.30
N VAL A 308 -6.28 5.10 -14.91
CA VAL A 308 -7.12 6.00 -14.13
C VAL A 308 -7.46 5.34 -12.80
N VAL A 309 -7.19 6.02 -11.70
CA VAL A 309 -7.47 5.53 -10.35
C VAL A 309 -8.20 6.61 -9.58
N LYS A 310 -9.26 6.22 -8.85
CA LYS A 310 -9.92 7.10 -7.89
C LYS A 310 -10.48 6.29 -6.71
N PRO A 311 -10.65 6.92 -5.54
CA PRO A 311 -11.46 6.34 -4.47
C PRO A 311 -12.88 6.04 -4.96
N ASN A 312 -13.47 4.93 -4.51
CA ASN A 312 -14.84 4.59 -4.86
C ASN A 312 -15.84 5.57 -4.19
N ASP A 313 -16.91 5.91 -4.92
CA ASP A 313 -17.90 6.90 -4.49
C ASP A 313 -18.72 6.44 -3.27
N LYS A 314 -18.88 5.12 -3.06
CA LYS A 314 -19.62 4.53 -1.92
C LYS A 314 -18.73 4.25 -0.72
N ASN A 315 -17.52 3.73 -0.95
CA ASN A 315 -16.54 3.47 0.09
C ASN A 315 -15.17 4.02 -0.35
N ARG A 316 -14.75 5.13 0.24
CA ARG A 316 -13.48 5.78 -0.11
C ARG A 316 -12.22 4.95 0.19
N ARG A 317 -12.35 3.82 0.89
CA ARG A 317 -11.25 2.85 1.11
C ARG A 317 -11.10 1.84 -0.04
N ASP A 318 -12.16 1.65 -0.84
CA ASP A 318 -12.09 0.89 -2.09
C ASP A 318 -11.52 1.78 -3.20
N LEU A 319 -10.94 1.15 -4.23
CA LEU A 319 -10.47 1.84 -5.44
C LEU A 319 -11.29 1.43 -6.66
N ASP A 320 -11.71 2.43 -7.44
CA ASP A 320 -12.15 2.25 -8.81
C ASP A 320 -10.96 2.48 -9.74
N ILE A 321 -10.64 1.48 -10.56
CA ILE A 321 -9.47 1.47 -11.43
C ILE A 321 -9.94 1.24 -12.87
N LYS A 322 -9.47 2.07 -13.80
CA LYS A 322 -9.69 1.89 -15.24
C LYS A 322 -8.35 1.82 -15.95
N ILE A 323 -8.19 0.81 -16.79
CA ILE A 323 -7.04 0.67 -17.67
C ILE A 323 -7.53 0.67 -19.11
N GLU A 324 -7.06 1.64 -19.89
CA GLU A 324 -7.20 1.66 -21.34
C GLU A 324 -5.89 1.17 -21.96
N TYR A 325 -5.96 0.34 -22.99
CA TYR A 325 -4.79 -0.14 -23.71
C TYR A 325 -5.00 -0.08 -25.22
N LEU A 326 -3.89 0.12 -25.94
CA LEU A 326 -3.80 0.11 -27.39
C LEU A 326 -2.48 -0.57 -27.78
N LEU A 327 -2.58 -1.71 -28.43
CA LEU A 327 -1.50 -2.34 -29.16
C LEU A 327 -1.71 -2.04 -30.65
N ASP A 328 -0.90 -1.12 -31.19
CA ASP A 328 -0.89 -0.79 -32.61
C ASP A 328 0.37 -1.38 -33.25
N THR A 329 0.18 -2.30 -34.21
CA THR A 329 1.27 -3.03 -34.85
C THR A 329 1.08 -3.04 -36.37
N GLN A 330 2.13 -3.38 -37.11
CA GLN A 330 2.04 -3.52 -38.57
C GLN A 330 1.17 -4.70 -39.01
N ASP A 331 0.95 -5.67 -38.12
CA ASP A 331 0.09 -6.81 -38.38
C ASP A 331 -1.32 -6.52 -37.88
N SER A 332 -2.24 -6.25 -38.81
CA SER A 332 -3.64 -5.93 -38.49
C SER A 332 -4.37 -7.02 -37.71
N LEU A 333 -3.87 -8.27 -37.72
CA LEU A 333 -4.46 -9.36 -36.96
C LEU A 333 -4.08 -9.33 -35.47
N ARG A 334 -3.05 -8.58 -35.09
CA ARG A 334 -2.56 -8.43 -33.71
C ARG A 334 -2.89 -7.07 -33.09
N GLN A 335 -3.44 -6.15 -33.88
CA GLN A 335 -3.94 -4.88 -33.35
C GLN A 335 -5.07 -5.15 -32.34
N ALA A 336 -4.98 -4.52 -31.18
CA ALA A 336 -5.95 -4.68 -30.12
C ALA A 336 -6.11 -3.38 -29.34
N GLN A 337 -7.32 -3.06 -28.94
CA GLN A 337 -7.60 -1.92 -28.07
C GLN A 337 -8.77 -2.25 -27.15
N GLY A 338 -8.73 -1.73 -25.93
CA GLY A 338 -9.80 -2.00 -25.00
C GLY A 338 -9.76 -1.14 -23.75
N THR A 339 -10.81 -1.29 -22.97
CA THR A 339 -10.96 -0.67 -21.66
C THR A 339 -11.39 -1.74 -20.67
N CYS A 340 -10.64 -1.85 -19.58
CA CYS A 340 -10.97 -2.71 -18.45
C CYS A 340 -11.31 -1.83 -17.25
N LEU A 341 -12.39 -2.18 -16.55
CA LEU A 341 -12.82 -1.54 -15.32
C LEU A 341 -12.65 -2.56 -14.19
N TYR A 342 -11.95 -2.15 -13.15
CA TYR A 342 -11.69 -2.97 -11.99
C TYR A 342 -12.15 -2.26 -10.73
N LYS A 343 -12.53 -3.07 -9.73
CA LYS A 343 -12.84 -2.61 -8.40
C LYS A 343 -11.99 -3.39 -7.40
N MET A 344 -11.21 -2.68 -6.59
CA MET A 344 -10.49 -3.25 -5.46
C MET A 344 -11.24 -2.86 -4.19
N CYS A 345 -11.94 -3.82 -3.58
CA CYS A 345 -12.82 -3.61 -2.43
C CYS A 345 -12.49 -4.52 -1.25
#